data_AF-A0A942FGR9-F1
#
_entry.id   AF-A0A942FGR9-F1
#
_cell.length_a   1.000
_cell.length_b   1.000
_cell.length_c   1.000
_cell.angle_alpha   90.00
_cell.angle_beta   90.00
_cell.angle_gamma   90.00
#
_symmetry.space_group_name_H-M   'P 1'
#
loop_
_entity.id
_entity.type
_entity.pdbx_description
1 polymer ?
#
loop_
_entity_poly.entity_id
_entity_poly.type
_entity_poly.pdbx_seq_one_letter_code
_entity_poly.pdbx_strand_id
1 'polypeptide(L)'
;MKTILACFTALFICLLSTSGAQAGKIVLANDEWQLTNYGFTVNPINDPATYVNNVAKWFTGGSPGNFLAYSSNFGLTGSHLASTMTTAGHTWNVTMGITFNLATLLTYDGVFIAGDSADNTVLINYVNAGGNVYLAGGTGWGGPVDEAARWNTFLNYFGLGFGSFYNGVQGNIEISSSHPIFAGVDHLYQNNGNNALDILLSDPRSEVLISFNGHGLYAIYDSGSVSVPEPSTLLLLGSGLIGLGYFVRKRMKK
;
A
#
# COMPACT_ATOMS: atom_id res chain seq x y z
N MET A 1 -67.73 21.91 2.16
CA MET A 1 -66.76 23.00 1.92
C MET A 1 -65.51 22.72 2.75
N LYS A 2 -64.40 22.41 2.06
CA LYS A 2 -62.98 22.38 2.49
C LYS A 2 -62.51 21.29 3.48
N THR A 3 -62.03 20.21 2.86
CA THR A 3 -60.82 19.43 3.19
C THR A 3 -59.65 20.27 3.71
N ILE A 4 -58.81 19.71 4.60
CA ILE A 4 -57.34 19.80 4.56
C ILE A 4 -56.75 18.53 5.16
N LEU A 5 -56.07 17.79 4.29
CA LEU A 5 -55.19 16.65 4.51
C LEU A 5 -53.79 17.23 4.79
N ALA A 6 -53.15 16.86 5.90
CA ALA A 6 -51.77 17.21 6.17
C ALA A 6 -50.88 15.97 5.93
N CYS A 7 -50.26 15.93 4.75
CA CYS A 7 -49.24 14.95 4.40
C CYS A 7 -47.98 15.13 5.26
N PHE A 8 -47.59 14.07 5.99
CA PHE A 8 -46.25 13.92 6.53
C PHE A 8 -45.35 13.33 5.44
N THR A 9 -44.47 14.14 4.88
CA THR A 9 -43.41 13.66 3.97
C THR A 9 -42.20 13.27 4.81
N ALA A 10 -42.01 11.97 5.06
CA ALA A 10 -40.79 11.44 5.63
C ALA A 10 -39.73 11.35 4.53
N LEU A 11 -38.68 12.17 4.63
CA LEU A 11 -37.53 12.13 3.72
C LEU A 11 -36.59 11.00 4.17
N PHE A 12 -36.66 9.86 3.50
CA PHE A 12 -35.72 8.75 3.69
C PHE A 12 -34.41 9.11 2.97
N ILE A 13 -33.41 9.55 3.73
CA ILE A 13 -32.04 9.70 3.20
C ILE A 13 -31.40 8.32 3.29
N CYS A 14 -31.44 7.56 2.19
CA CYS A 14 -30.52 6.44 2.01
C CYS A 14 -29.10 7.02 1.95
N LEU A 15 -28.33 6.86 3.02
CA LEU A 15 -26.88 6.90 2.93
C LEU A 15 -26.46 5.72 2.06
N LEU A 16 -26.30 5.97 0.76
CA LEU A 16 -25.51 5.11 -0.09
C LEU A 16 -24.09 5.20 0.44
N SER A 17 -23.67 4.19 1.21
CA SER A 17 -22.26 3.92 1.46
C SER A 17 -21.65 3.58 0.10
N THR A 18 -21.23 4.59 -0.65
CA THR A 18 -20.30 4.36 -1.75
C THR A 18 -19.06 3.78 -1.10
N SER A 19 -18.87 2.46 -1.20
CA SER A 19 -17.56 1.85 -1.03
C SER A 19 -16.64 2.62 -1.97
N GLY A 20 -15.87 3.56 -1.42
CA GLY A 20 -14.85 4.26 -2.20
C GLY A 20 -14.02 3.19 -2.87
N ALA A 21 -13.71 3.36 -4.16
CA ALA A 21 -12.75 2.50 -4.83
C ALA A 21 -11.51 2.42 -3.92
N GLN A 22 -11.15 1.21 -3.49
CA GLN A 22 -10.00 1.03 -2.61
C GLN A 22 -8.77 1.60 -3.32
N ALA A 23 -8.03 2.46 -2.63
CA ALA A 23 -6.80 3.00 -3.17
C ALA A 23 -5.76 1.87 -3.28
N GLY A 24 -5.26 1.61 -4.48
CA GLY A 24 -4.20 0.65 -4.72
C GLY A 24 -2.85 1.18 -4.23
N LYS A 25 -2.04 0.29 -3.67
CA LYS A 25 -0.78 0.64 -2.99
C LYS A 25 0.37 -0.23 -3.44
N ILE A 26 1.57 0.34 -3.42
CA ILE A 26 2.81 -0.40 -3.65
C ILE A 26 3.76 -0.08 -2.51
N VAL A 27 4.40 -1.11 -1.95
CA VAL A 27 5.63 -0.97 -1.17
C VAL A 27 6.75 -1.55 -2.01
N LEU A 28 7.75 -0.73 -2.30
CA LEU A 28 8.97 -1.12 -2.99
C LEU A 28 10.11 -1.16 -1.99
N ALA A 29 10.61 -2.36 -1.69
CA ALA A 29 11.83 -2.57 -0.92
C ALA A 29 13.00 -2.85 -1.86
N ASN A 30 14.14 -2.21 -1.60
CA ASN A 30 15.37 -2.38 -2.39
C ASN A 30 15.96 -3.78 -2.30
N ASP A 31 15.65 -4.51 -1.24
CA ASP A 31 16.30 -5.74 -0.83
C ASP A 31 15.24 -6.77 -0.36
N GLU A 32 15.56 -8.05 -0.42
CA GLU A 32 14.75 -9.12 0.16
C GLU A 32 15.19 -9.49 1.60
N TRP A 33 16.43 -9.16 1.96
CA TRP A 33 17.10 -9.70 3.15
C TRP A 33 16.43 -9.33 4.47
N GLN A 34 15.76 -8.19 4.55
CA GLN A 34 15.02 -7.76 5.74
C GLN A 34 13.91 -8.74 6.14
N LEU A 35 13.27 -9.43 5.19
CA LEU A 35 12.18 -10.36 5.50
C LEU A 35 12.63 -11.83 5.60
N THR A 36 13.93 -12.09 5.42
CA THR A 36 14.49 -13.44 5.55
C THR A 36 14.57 -13.88 7.01
N ASN A 37 14.62 -15.20 7.25
CA ASN A 37 14.89 -15.73 8.59
C ASN A 37 16.16 -15.13 9.24
N TYR A 38 17.17 -14.79 8.43
CA TYR A 38 18.37 -14.11 8.91
C TYR A 38 18.07 -12.66 9.33
N GLY A 39 17.33 -11.89 8.54
CA GLY A 39 16.91 -10.53 8.90
C GLY A 39 16.13 -10.45 10.22
N PHE A 40 15.36 -11.50 10.54
CA PHE A 40 14.65 -11.65 11.82
C PHE A 40 15.54 -12.01 13.02
N THR A 41 16.75 -12.51 12.81
CA THR A 41 17.58 -13.11 13.87
C THR A 41 19.00 -12.57 13.95
N VAL A 42 19.42 -11.74 12.99
CA VAL A 42 20.71 -11.04 13.00
C VAL A 42 20.83 -10.19 14.27
N ASN A 43 22.07 -10.04 14.75
CA ASN A 43 22.38 -9.30 15.98
C ASN A 43 23.19 -8.02 15.63
N PRO A 44 22.82 -6.82 16.14
CA PRO A 44 21.65 -6.54 16.99
C PRO A 44 20.33 -6.88 16.31
N ILE A 45 19.32 -7.26 17.12
CA ILE A 45 18.01 -7.67 16.62
C ILE A 45 17.36 -6.48 15.90
N ASN A 46 16.83 -6.74 14.69
CA ASN A 46 16.05 -5.78 13.90
C ASN A 46 14.54 -5.97 14.11
N ASP A 47 13.73 -5.15 13.43
CA ASP A 47 12.27 -5.13 13.59
C ASP A 47 11.46 -5.60 12.36
N PRO A 48 11.84 -6.65 11.62
CA PRO A 48 11.10 -7.04 10.42
C PRO A 48 9.70 -7.55 10.72
N ALA A 49 9.46 -8.07 11.93
CA ALA A 49 8.13 -8.48 12.38
C ALA A 49 7.18 -7.27 12.48
N THR A 50 7.64 -6.19 13.11
CA THR A 50 6.89 -4.93 13.24
C THR A 50 6.65 -4.32 11.87
N TYR A 51 7.69 -4.25 11.03
CA TYR A 51 7.60 -3.72 9.68
C TYR A 51 6.55 -4.44 8.82
N VAL A 52 6.61 -5.77 8.73
CA VAL A 52 5.68 -6.50 7.84
C VAL A 52 4.24 -6.46 8.36
N ASN A 53 4.03 -6.45 9.68
CA ASN A 53 2.71 -6.24 10.26
C ASN A 53 2.15 -4.85 9.94
N ASN A 54 3.00 -3.81 9.94
CA ASN A 54 2.58 -2.48 9.56
C ASN A 54 2.25 -2.38 8.06
N VAL A 55 3.02 -3.03 7.19
CA VAL A 55 2.71 -3.15 5.76
C VAL A 55 1.35 -3.83 5.55
N ALA A 56 1.14 -4.98 6.20
CA ALA A 56 -0.12 -5.71 6.13
C ALA A 56 -1.30 -4.86 6.61
N LYS A 57 -1.14 -4.17 7.75
CA LYS A 57 -2.12 -3.22 8.29
C LYS A 57 -2.41 -2.06 7.35
N TRP A 58 -1.40 -1.54 6.66
CA TRP A 58 -1.58 -0.45 5.71
C TRP A 58 -2.37 -0.90 4.47
N PHE A 59 -2.16 -2.14 4.02
CA PHE A 59 -2.92 -2.75 2.92
C PHE A 59 -4.38 -3.05 3.29
N THR A 60 -4.64 -3.53 4.51
CA THR A 60 -5.97 -4.00 4.93
C THR A 60 -6.78 -2.98 5.75
N GLY A 61 -6.21 -1.80 6.03
CA GLY A 61 -6.79 -0.86 7.00
C GLY A 61 -6.82 -1.39 8.44
N GLY A 62 -5.97 -2.38 8.76
CA GLY A 62 -5.81 -2.96 10.09
C GLY A 62 -6.68 -4.18 10.40
N SER A 63 -7.41 -4.70 9.42
CA SER A 63 -8.10 -5.99 9.57
C SER A 63 -7.15 -7.15 9.23
N PRO A 64 -7.39 -8.37 9.76
CA PRO A 64 -6.81 -9.58 9.19
C PRO A 64 -7.11 -9.65 7.69
N GLY A 65 -6.23 -10.30 6.92
CA GLY A 65 -6.25 -10.24 5.46
C GLY A 65 -5.69 -11.51 4.85
N ASN A 66 -5.96 -11.69 3.56
CA ASN A 66 -5.52 -12.82 2.75
C ASN A 66 -4.38 -12.38 1.83
N PHE A 67 -3.16 -12.86 2.08
CA PHE A 67 -1.97 -12.49 1.32
C PHE A 67 -1.44 -13.65 0.50
N LEU A 68 -1.03 -13.32 -0.72
CA LEU A 68 -0.28 -14.20 -1.60
C LEU A 68 1.19 -13.81 -1.57
N ALA A 69 2.08 -14.75 -1.29
CA ALA A 69 3.49 -14.65 -1.62
C ALA A 69 3.74 -15.44 -2.92
N TYR A 70 3.74 -14.72 -4.05
CA TYR A 70 3.98 -15.29 -5.38
C TYR A 70 5.47 -15.26 -5.67
N SER A 71 6.21 -16.17 -5.03
CA SER A 71 7.66 -16.23 -5.13
C SER A 71 8.20 -17.54 -4.55
N SER A 72 9.34 -17.99 -5.06
CA SER A 72 10.22 -19.01 -4.48
C SER A 72 11.40 -18.42 -3.70
N ASN A 73 11.60 -17.09 -3.75
CA ASN A 73 12.70 -16.40 -3.10
C ASN A 73 12.63 -16.54 -1.57
N PHE A 74 13.77 -16.81 -0.95
CA PHE A 74 13.90 -17.08 0.49
C PHE A 74 13.49 -15.90 1.39
N GLY A 75 13.48 -14.67 0.88
CA GLY A 75 12.93 -13.49 1.56
C GLY A 75 11.41 -13.56 1.74
N LEU A 76 10.68 -14.35 0.94
CA LEU A 76 9.23 -14.50 1.04
C LEU A 76 8.77 -15.91 1.45
N THR A 77 9.65 -16.90 1.38
CA THR A 77 9.35 -18.30 1.77
C THR A 77 9.82 -18.67 3.18
N GLY A 78 10.45 -17.74 3.91
CA GLY A 78 10.97 -17.95 5.26
C GLY A 78 9.89 -18.20 6.32
N SER A 79 10.21 -19.06 7.29
CA SER A 79 9.32 -19.45 8.38
C SER A 79 9.00 -18.31 9.36
N HIS A 80 9.94 -17.40 9.62
CA HIS A 80 9.71 -16.28 10.53
C HIS A 80 8.68 -15.29 9.97
N LEU A 81 8.76 -14.97 8.68
CA LEU A 81 7.76 -14.17 7.98
C LEU A 81 6.39 -14.84 8.02
N ALA A 82 6.31 -16.12 7.62
CA ALA A 82 5.06 -16.87 7.63
C ALA A 82 4.44 -16.92 9.04
N SER A 83 5.25 -17.18 10.08
CA SER A 83 4.80 -17.19 11.47
C SER A 83 4.30 -15.81 11.93
N THR A 84 4.98 -14.73 11.52
CA THR A 84 4.58 -13.36 11.86
C THR A 84 3.21 -13.04 11.27
N MET A 85 3.04 -13.26 9.97
CA MET A 85 1.78 -12.98 9.26
C MET A 85 0.62 -13.80 9.83
N THR A 86 0.84 -15.09 10.06
CA THR A 86 -0.21 -15.98 10.60
C THR A 86 -0.53 -15.71 12.06
N THR A 87 0.45 -15.34 12.89
CA THR A 87 0.22 -14.93 14.30
C THR A 87 -0.59 -13.63 14.39
N ALA A 88 -0.41 -12.72 13.44
CA ALA A 88 -1.23 -11.51 13.30
C ALA A 88 -2.66 -11.80 12.78
N GLY A 89 -3.00 -13.06 12.51
CA GLY A 89 -4.33 -13.49 12.06
C GLY A 89 -4.52 -13.48 10.55
N HIS A 90 -3.49 -13.17 9.77
CA HIS A 90 -3.56 -13.17 8.31
C HIS A 90 -3.46 -14.59 7.73
N THR A 91 -4.05 -14.81 6.56
CA THR A 91 -3.71 -15.96 5.72
C THR A 91 -2.47 -15.60 4.91
N TRP A 92 -1.44 -16.46 4.96
CA TRP A 92 -0.20 -16.30 4.21
C TRP A 92 -0.01 -17.49 3.26
N ASN A 93 -0.34 -17.30 1.98
CA ASN A 93 -0.26 -18.35 0.98
C ASN A 93 0.99 -18.19 0.12
N VAL A 94 1.97 -19.08 0.32
CA VAL A 94 3.19 -19.11 -0.50
C VAL A 94 2.99 -20.07 -1.66
N THR A 95 2.81 -19.56 -2.87
CA THR A 95 2.62 -20.39 -4.05
C THR A 95 2.82 -19.63 -5.35
N MET A 96 3.36 -20.31 -6.35
CA MET A 96 3.32 -19.87 -7.76
C MET A 96 2.41 -20.74 -8.64
N GLY A 97 1.79 -21.78 -8.05
CA GLY A 97 0.96 -22.76 -8.75
C GLY A 97 -0.46 -22.29 -9.04
N ILE A 98 -0.71 -20.98 -9.08
CA ILE A 98 -2.01 -20.38 -9.37
C ILE A 98 -2.01 -19.77 -10.77
N THR A 99 -3.19 -19.59 -11.36
CA THR A 99 -3.31 -18.75 -12.55
C THR A 99 -3.11 -17.28 -12.16
N PHE A 100 -2.00 -16.69 -12.60
CA PHE A 100 -1.65 -15.30 -12.32
C PHE A 100 -2.43 -14.36 -13.26
N ASN A 101 -3.64 -13.99 -12.86
CA ASN A 101 -4.50 -13.06 -13.60
C ASN A 101 -5.23 -12.12 -12.62
N LEU A 102 -5.85 -11.06 -13.15
CA LEU A 102 -6.51 -10.04 -12.33
C LEU A 102 -7.59 -10.63 -11.40
N ALA A 103 -8.45 -11.52 -11.92
CA ALA A 103 -9.54 -12.11 -11.14
C ALA A 103 -9.01 -12.91 -9.94
N THR A 104 -7.92 -13.65 -10.12
CA THR A 104 -7.25 -14.36 -9.03
C THR A 104 -6.63 -13.38 -8.03
N LEU A 105 -5.90 -12.36 -8.50
CA LEU A 105 -5.22 -11.42 -7.60
C LEU A 105 -6.21 -10.59 -6.76
N LEU A 106 -7.38 -10.25 -7.30
CA LEU A 106 -8.46 -9.56 -6.57
C LEU A 106 -9.08 -10.38 -5.43
N THR A 107 -8.72 -11.66 -5.28
CA THR A 107 -9.10 -12.46 -4.10
C THR A 107 -8.14 -12.29 -2.91
N TYR A 108 -7.03 -11.57 -3.11
CA TYR A 108 -6.02 -11.29 -2.09
C TYR A 108 -6.04 -9.80 -1.74
N ASP A 109 -5.87 -9.51 -0.45
CA ASP A 109 -5.73 -8.15 0.08
C ASP A 109 -4.34 -7.56 -0.19
N GLY A 110 -3.37 -8.41 -0.52
CA GLY A 110 -2.07 -7.99 -1.02
C GLY A 110 -1.26 -9.14 -1.61
N VAL A 111 -0.38 -8.79 -2.56
CA VAL A 111 0.49 -9.73 -3.26
C VAL A 111 1.94 -9.34 -3.01
N PHE A 112 2.71 -10.24 -2.40
CA PHE A 112 4.13 -10.11 -2.15
C PHE A 112 4.90 -10.85 -3.25
N ILE A 113 5.82 -10.15 -3.90
CA ILE A 113 6.66 -10.67 -4.99
C ILE A 113 8.12 -10.30 -4.76
N ALA A 114 9.00 -11.22 -5.13
CA ALA A 114 10.44 -11.04 -5.10
C ALA A 114 11.06 -12.04 -6.06
N GLY A 115 12.01 -11.61 -6.88
CA GLY A 115 12.80 -12.51 -7.71
C GLY A 115 12.07 -13.10 -8.92
N ASP A 116 11.13 -14.02 -8.72
CA ASP A 116 10.45 -14.79 -9.77
C ASP A 116 9.65 -13.84 -10.65
N SER A 117 9.68 -14.03 -11.97
CA SER A 117 8.93 -13.14 -12.86
C SER A 117 7.43 -13.30 -12.69
N ALA A 118 6.73 -12.17 -12.66
CA ALA A 118 5.28 -12.09 -12.73
C ALA A 118 4.86 -11.21 -13.90
N ASP A 119 3.62 -11.35 -14.37
CA ASP A 119 3.11 -10.53 -15.48
C ASP A 119 2.90 -9.08 -15.02
N ASN A 120 3.73 -8.17 -15.52
CA ASN A 120 3.68 -6.75 -15.22
C ASN A 120 2.32 -6.11 -15.57
N THR A 121 1.68 -6.53 -16.67
CA THR A 121 0.38 -5.98 -17.08
C THR A 121 -0.71 -6.39 -16.10
N VAL A 122 -0.67 -7.64 -15.61
CA VAL A 122 -1.59 -8.10 -14.57
C VAL A 122 -1.39 -7.33 -13.27
N LEU A 123 -0.15 -7.09 -12.84
CA LEU A 123 0.16 -6.29 -11.65
C LEU A 123 -0.32 -4.84 -11.78
N ILE A 124 -0.10 -4.20 -12.93
CA ILE A 124 -0.61 -2.85 -13.23
C ILE A 124 -2.15 -2.83 -13.09
N ASN A 125 -2.83 -3.77 -13.74
CA ASN A 125 -4.28 -3.85 -13.69
C ASN A 125 -4.79 -4.11 -12.27
N TYR A 126 -4.08 -4.93 -11.49
CA TYR A 126 -4.44 -5.24 -10.11
C TYR A 126 -4.33 -4.01 -9.21
N VAL A 127 -3.23 -3.26 -9.25
CA VAL A 127 -3.08 -2.02 -8.46
C VAL A 127 -4.07 -0.95 -8.91
N ASN A 128 -4.29 -0.79 -10.21
CA ASN A 128 -5.32 0.14 -10.73
C ASN A 128 -6.75 -0.24 -10.28
N ALA A 129 -7.01 -1.52 -10.02
CA ALA A 129 -8.28 -2.01 -9.48
C ALA A 129 -8.37 -1.91 -7.95
N GLY A 130 -7.37 -1.34 -7.27
CA GLY A 130 -7.33 -1.17 -5.82
C GLY A 130 -6.54 -2.23 -5.05
N GLY A 131 -5.85 -3.12 -5.77
CA GLY A 131 -4.96 -4.13 -5.20
C GLY A 131 -3.68 -3.55 -4.61
N ASN A 132 -3.04 -4.33 -3.73
CA ASN A 132 -1.83 -3.92 -3.03
C ASN A 132 -0.65 -4.84 -3.36
N VAL A 133 0.52 -4.27 -3.65
CA VAL A 133 1.72 -5.03 -3.99
C VAL A 133 2.86 -4.69 -3.04
N TYR A 134 3.52 -5.70 -2.51
CA TYR A 134 4.85 -5.57 -1.92
C TYR A 134 5.85 -6.19 -2.89
N LEU A 135 6.85 -5.42 -3.32
CA LEU A 135 7.90 -5.86 -4.23
C LEU A 135 9.26 -5.67 -3.56
N ALA A 136 10.01 -6.76 -3.39
CA ALA A 136 11.41 -6.72 -2.97
C ALA A 136 12.36 -6.97 -4.15
N GLY A 137 13.35 -6.09 -4.30
CA GLY A 137 14.50 -6.25 -5.19
C GLY A 137 15.68 -6.87 -4.48
N GLY A 138 16.88 -6.76 -5.05
CA GLY A 138 18.12 -7.23 -4.42
C GLY A 138 18.37 -8.74 -4.56
N THR A 139 17.52 -9.44 -5.30
CA THR A 139 17.38 -10.90 -5.19
C THR A 139 18.54 -11.72 -5.77
N GLY A 140 19.53 -11.06 -6.35
CA GLY A 140 20.63 -11.69 -7.06
C GLY A 140 20.23 -12.30 -8.42
N TRP A 141 18.94 -12.31 -8.77
CA TRP A 141 18.44 -13.17 -9.85
C TRP A 141 18.54 -12.51 -11.24
N GLY A 142 19.60 -12.89 -11.98
CA GLY A 142 20.00 -12.24 -13.23
C GLY A 142 20.87 -11.00 -13.01
N GLY A 143 21.09 -10.60 -11.75
CA GLY A 143 21.77 -9.36 -11.40
C GLY A 143 20.87 -8.12 -11.52
N PRO A 144 21.41 -6.94 -11.17
CA PRO A 144 20.61 -5.73 -10.97
C PRO A 144 19.92 -5.23 -12.24
N VAL A 145 20.55 -5.40 -13.41
CA VAL A 145 20.01 -4.95 -14.69
C VAL A 145 18.82 -5.80 -15.11
N ASP A 146 18.94 -7.13 -15.03
CA ASP A 146 17.86 -8.05 -15.41
C ASP A 146 16.69 -7.97 -14.42
N GLU A 147 16.97 -7.78 -13.13
CA GLU A 147 15.95 -7.53 -12.11
C GLU A 147 15.21 -6.20 -12.38
N ALA A 148 15.93 -5.13 -12.67
CA ALA A 148 15.31 -3.86 -13.05
C ALA A 148 14.48 -4.00 -14.32
N ALA A 149 14.98 -4.70 -15.35
CA ALA A 149 14.22 -4.96 -16.58
C ALA A 149 12.94 -5.78 -16.32
N ARG A 150 12.99 -6.72 -15.37
CA ARG A 150 11.84 -7.54 -14.96
C ARG A 150 10.71 -6.70 -14.37
N TRP A 151 11.04 -5.72 -13.53
CA TRP A 151 10.06 -5.01 -12.71
C TRP A 151 9.74 -3.58 -13.17
N ASN A 152 10.64 -2.91 -13.88
CA ASN A 152 10.45 -1.49 -14.22
C ASN A 152 9.28 -1.24 -15.18
N THR A 153 8.80 -2.25 -15.92
CA THR A 153 7.54 -2.07 -16.68
C THR A 153 6.35 -1.80 -15.74
N PHE A 154 6.23 -2.56 -14.64
CA PHE A 154 5.23 -2.33 -13.61
C PHE A 154 5.53 -1.09 -12.77
N LEU A 155 6.75 -0.96 -12.25
CA LEU A 155 7.11 0.12 -11.33
C LEU A 155 7.01 1.50 -12.00
N ASN A 156 7.52 1.64 -13.23
CA ASN A 156 7.54 2.94 -13.92
C ASN A 156 6.12 3.45 -14.20
N TYR A 157 5.13 2.55 -14.35
CA TYR A 157 3.73 2.93 -14.52
C TYR A 157 3.21 3.72 -13.31
N PHE A 158 3.74 3.46 -12.13
CA PHE A 158 3.37 4.10 -10.85
C PHE A 158 4.41 5.10 -10.34
N GLY A 159 5.32 5.57 -11.21
CA GLY A 159 6.34 6.55 -10.82
C GLY A 159 7.48 6.00 -9.98
N LEU A 160 7.57 4.68 -9.84
CA LEU A 160 8.65 4.00 -9.11
C LEU A 160 9.63 3.34 -10.07
N GLY A 161 10.77 2.87 -9.55
CA GLY A 161 11.67 2.03 -10.33
C GLY A 161 12.82 1.44 -9.53
N PHE A 162 13.50 0.47 -10.13
CA PHE A 162 14.82 0.02 -9.69
C PHE A 162 15.95 0.65 -10.50
N GLY A 163 17.09 0.83 -9.83
CA GLY A 163 18.36 1.21 -10.45
C GLY A 163 18.99 0.09 -11.28
N SER A 164 20.16 0.40 -11.86
CA SER A 164 20.90 -0.52 -12.74
C SER A 164 22.06 -1.26 -12.05
N PHE A 165 22.25 -1.05 -10.74
CA PHE A 165 23.31 -1.68 -9.95
C PHE A 165 22.83 -1.98 -8.53
N TYR A 166 23.41 -3.01 -7.91
CA TYR A 166 23.26 -3.21 -6.47
C TYR A 166 24.13 -2.23 -5.70
N ASN A 167 23.59 -1.72 -4.61
CA ASN A 167 24.09 -0.50 -3.97
C ASN A 167 25.19 -0.72 -2.91
N GLY A 168 25.54 -1.96 -2.61
CA GLY A 168 26.54 -2.29 -1.59
C GLY A 168 26.14 -1.95 -0.16
N VAL A 169 24.89 -1.54 0.09
CA VAL A 169 24.38 -1.23 1.43
C VAL A 169 24.21 -2.53 2.19
N GLN A 170 24.90 -2.68 3.31
CA GLN A 170 24.89 -3.90 4.12
C GLN A 170 24.82 -3.57 5.62
N GLY A 171 24.14 -4.44 6.37
CA GLY A 171 24.03 -4.35 7.82
C GLY A 171 22.66 -3.91 8.29
N ASN A 172 22.56 -3.63 9.58
CA ASN A 172 21.33 -3.12 10.19
C ASN A 172 21.25 -1.63 9.94
N ILE A 173 20.29 -1.20 9.12
CA ILE A 173 20.10 0.20 8.77
C ILE A 173 18.98 0.78 9.61
N GLU A 174 19.27 1.92 10.24
CA GLU A 174 18.31 2.69 11.02
C GLU A 174 17.15 3.16 10.13
N ILE A 175 15.93 3.06 10.65
CA ILE A 175 14.70 3.46 9.99
C ILE A 175 14.17 4.73 10.65
N SER A 176 14.25 5.83 9.92
CA SER A 176 13.70 7.12 10.35
C SER A 176 12.65 7.59 9.36
N SER A 177 11.39 7.27 9.62
CA SER A 177 10.25 7.72 8.82
C SER A 177 8.98 7.82 9.67
N SER A 178 8.16 8.84 9.40
CA SER A 178 6.84 8.98 10.00
C SER A 178 5.76 8.17 9.28
N HIS A 179 6.10 7.49 8.18
CA HIS A 179 5.12 6.73 7.40
C HIS A 179 4.60 5.53 8.23
N PRO A 180 3.30 5.22 8.20
CA PRO A 180 2.72 4.16 9.04
C PRO A 180 3.38 2.77 8.90
N ILE A 181 3.96 2.45 7.74
CA ILE A 181 4.65 1.17 7.53
C ILE A 181 5.90 1.02 8.42
N PHE A 182 6.46 2.13 8.92
CA PHE A 182 7.65 2.17 9.77
C PHE A 182 7.35 2.51 11.23
N ALA A 183 6.08 2.57 11.63
CA ALA A 183 5.72 2.86 13.02
C ALA A 183 6.34 1.84 13.99
N GLY A 184 7.27 2.30 14.84
CA GLY A 184 7.96 1.44 15.81
C GLY A 184 9.02 0.51 15.22
N VAL A 185 9.46 0.75 13.99
CA VAL A 185 10.59 0.06 13.35
C VAL A 185 11.84 0.92 13.58
N ASP A 186 12.83 0.37 14.29
CA ASP A 186 14.09 1.06 14.60
C ASP A 186 15.17 0.70 13.58
N HIS A 187 15.34 -0.59 13.27
CA HIS A 187 16.31 -1.05 12.27
C HIS A 187 15.75 -2.17 11.37
N LEU A 188 16.22 -2.21 10.12
CA LEU A 188 16.01 -3.32 9.20
C LEU A 188 17.34 -3.76 8.57
N TYR A 189 17.49 -5.08 8.41
CA TYR A 189 18.69 -5.65 7.79
C TYR A 189 18.70 -5.42 6.28
N GLN A 190 19.86 -5.05 5.75
CA GLN A 190 20.13 -4.86 4.33
C GLN A 190 21.34 -5.70 3.92
N ASN A 191 21.34 -6.22 2.71
CA ASN A 191 22.47 -6.94 2.13
C ASN A 191 22.53 -6.81 0.61
N ASN A 192 22.97 -5.63 0.15
CA ASN A 192 23.29 -5.31 -1.24
C ASN A 192 22.08 -5.37 -2.19
N GLY A 193 21.03 -4.62 -1.86
CA GLY A 193 19.84 -4.47 -2.68
C GLY A 193 19.97 -3.56 -3.91
N ASN A 194 18.91 -3.48 -4.71
CA ASN A 194 18.76 -2.61 -5.87
C ASN A 194 18.03 -1.31 -5.50
N ASN A 195 18.61 -0.14 -5.84
CA ASN A 195 18.06 1.15 -5.42
C ASN A 195 16.58 1.31 -5.78
N ALA A 196 15.76 1.59 -4.77
CA ALA A 196 14.38 2.04 -4.97
C ALA A 196 14.41 3.52 -5.41
N LEU A 197 13.74 3.81 -6.52
CA LEU A 197 13.71 5.13 -7.14
C LEU A 197 12.27 5.66 -7.18
N ASP A 198 12.13 6.95 -6.92
CA ASP A 198 11.00 7.75 -7.38
C ASP A 198 11.43 8.46 -8.66
N ILE A 199 10.82 8.07 -9.77
CA ILE A 199 11.16 8.56 -11.12
C ILE A 199 10.20 9.65 -11.60
N LEU A 200 9.14 9.95 -10.84
CA LEU A 200 8.16 10.98 -11.13
C LEU A 200 7.96 11.89 -9.91
N LEU A 201 9.02 12.61 -9.52
CA LEU A 201 9.06 13.49 -8.34
C LEU A 201 7.93 14.54 -8.23
N SER A 202 7.21 14.81 -9.31
CA SER A 202 6.04 15.72 -9.31
C SER A 202 4.73 15.05 -8.88
N ASP A 203 4.69 13.72 -8.87
CA ASP A 203 3.52 12.93 -8.51
C ASP A 203 3.55 12.63 -7.00
N PRO A 204 2.65 13.21 -6.20
CA PRO A 204 2.64 13.00 -4.75
C PRO A 204 2.19 11.59 -4.35
N ARG A 205 1.87 10.73 -5.31
CA ARG A 205 1.49 9.34 -5.07
C ARG A 205 2.69 8.44 -4.87
N SER A 206 3.84 8.75 -5.47
CA SER A 206 5.08 8.02 -5.29
C SER A 206 6.07 8.81 -4.45
N GLU A 207 6.80 8.13 -3.55
CA GLU A 207 7.89 8.75 -2.81
C GLU A 207 8.90 7.70 -2.31
N VAL A 208 10.18 8.09 -2.22
CA VAL A 208 11.19 7.33 -1.47
C VAL A 208 11.13 7.75 -0.01
N LEU A 209 10.77 6.81 0.88
CA LEU A 209 10.58 7.05 2.30
C LEU A 209 11.88 6.99 3.10
N ILE A 210 12.81 6.12 2.69
CA ILE A 210 14.07 5.88 3.38
C ILE A 210 15.19 5.87 2.34
N SER A 211 16.25 6.63 2.62
CA SER A 211 17.49 6.61 1.87
C SER A 211 18.68 6.48 2.81
N PHE A 212 19.72 5.77 2.38
CA PHE A 212 20.97 5.63 3.12
C PHE A 212 22.16 5.85 2.19
N ASN A 213 23.08 6.76 2.53
CA ASN A 213 24.23 7.13 1.68
C ASN A 213 23.86 7.47 0.22
N GLY A 214 22.70 8.08 -0.01
CA GLY A 214 22.20 8.43 -1.35
C GLY A 214 21.53 7.28 -2.12
N HIS A 215 21.32 6.14 -1.47
CA HIS A 215 20.62 4.98 -2.01
C HIS A 215 19.21 4.87 -1.43
N GLY A 216 18.18 4.89 -2.28
CA GLY A 216 16.81 4.65 -1.86
C GLY A 216 16.62 3.20 -1.45
N LEU A 217 16.11 2.98 -0.23
CA LEU A 217 15.92 1.65 0.35
C LEU A 217 14.44 1.23 0.33
N TYR A 218 13.55 2.16 0.63
CA TYR A 218 12.12 1.90 0.66
C TYR A 218 11.38 3.04 -0.01
N ALA A 219 10.49 2.70 -0.93
CA ALA A 219 9.61 3.63 -1.61
C ALA A 219 8.18 3.11 -1.59
N ILE A 220 7.22 4.00 -1.80
CA ILE A 220 5.81 3.65 -1.88
C ILE A 220 5.13 4.27 -3.10
N TYR A 221 4.02 3.66 -3.49
CA TYR A 221 2.96 4.33 -4.24
C TYR A 221 1.65 4.21 -3.46
N ASP A 222 0.89 5.30 -3.34
CA ASP A 222 -0.46 5.29 -2.78
C ASP A 222 -1.41 6.12 -3.65
N SER A 223 -2.38 5.47 -4.31
CA SER A 223 -3.34 6.20 -5.15
C SER A 223 -4.28 7.12 -4.37
N GLY A 224 -4.36 6.96 -3.03
CA GLY A 224 -5.18 7.77 -2.13
C GLY A 224 -4.47 8.96 -1.49
N SER A 225 -3.17 9.16 -1.71
CA SER A 225 -2.40 10.25 -1.08
C SER A 225 -2.71 11.64 -1.66
N VAL A 226 -3.46 11.73 -2.75
CA VAL A 226 -3.92 13.01 -3.30
C VAL A 226 -5.05 13.52 -2.41
N SER A 227 -4.75 14.53 -1.60
CA SER A 227 -5.79 15.26 -0.86
C SER A 227 -6.75 15.88 -1.87
N VAL A 228 -7.92 15.26 -2.06
CA VAL A 228 -9.03 15.92 -2.75
C VAL A 228 -9.37 17.15 -1.89
N PRO A 229 -9.31 18.39 -2.40
CA PRO A 229 -9.89 19.52 -1.70
C PRO A 229 -11.36 19.18 -1.46
N GLU A 230 -11.75 19.05 -0.20
CA GLU A 230 -13.13 18.74 0.22
C GLU A 230 -14.10 19.48 -0.71
N PRO A 231 -14.93 18.76 -1.49
CA PRO A 231 -15.86 19.40 -2.41
C PRO A 231 -16.71 20.38 -1.61
N SER A 232 -17.16 21.44 -2.27
CA SER A 232 -18.09 22.49 -1.80
C SER A 232 -19.37 22.02 -1.07
N THR A 233 -19.52 20.73 -0.75
CA THR A 233 -20.52 20.11 0.13
C THR A 233 -20.58 20.76 1.51
N LEU A 234 -19.44 21.15 2.11
CA LEU A 234 -19.46 21.96 3.36
C LEU A 234 -20.04 23.36 3.13
N LEU A 235 -19.81 23.96 1.95
CA LEU A 235 -20.40 25.23 1.55
C LEU A 235 -21.91 25.10 1.28
N LEU A 236 -22.35 23.95 0.73
CA LEU A 236 -23.76 23.64 0.45
C LEU A 236 -24.54 23.34 1.75
N LEU A 237 -23.93 22.63 2.70
CA LEU A 237 -24.46 22.44 4.06
C LEU A 237 -24.55 23.76 4.84
N GLY A 238 -23.52 24.61 4.75
CA GLY A 238 -23.50 25.94 5.37
C GLY A 238 -24.57 26.88 4.80
N SER A 239 -24.73 26.93 3.48
CA SER A 239 -25.75 27.77 2.83
C SER A 239 -27.18 27.26 3.03
N GLY A 240 -27.39 25.94 3.10
CA GLY A 240 -28.69 25.33 3.39
C GLY A 240 -29.21 25.68 4.79
N LEU A 241 -28.34 25.67 5.81
CA LEU A 241 -28.70 26.02 7.19
C LEU A 241 -29.04 27.51 7.36
N ILE A 242 -28.33 28.39 6.65
CA ILE A 242 -28.60 29.83 6.65
C ILE A 242 -29.97 30.12 5.98
N GLY A 243 -30.28 29.44 4.87
CA GLY A 243 -31.57 29.56 4.18
C GLY A 243 -32.76 29.11 5.04
N LEU A 244 -32.60 28.00 5.78
CA LEU A 244 -33.60 27.50 6.74
C LEU A 244 -33.81 28.46 7.92
N GLY A 245 -32.73 29.02 8.47
CA GLY A 245 -32.81 30.01 9.55
C GLY A 245 -33.56 31.29 9.15
N TYR A 246 -33.35 31.78 7.93
CA TYR A 246 -34.08 32.93 7.41
C TYR A 246 -35.58 32.67 7.22
N PHE A 247 -35.94 31.47 6.73
CA PHE A 247 -37.34 31.09 6.52
C PHE A 247 -38.12 30.91 7.83
N VAL A 248 -37.51 30.31 8.85
CA VAL A 248 -38.14 30.15 10.18
C VAL A 248 -38.35 31.52 10.84
N ARG A 249 -37.37 32.42 10.76
CA ARG A 249 -37.45 33.75 11.39
C ARG A 249 -38.52 34.65 10.75
N LYS A 250 -38.78 34.50 9.44
CA LYS A 250 -39.83 35.25 8.73
C LYS A 250 -41.24 34.77 9.08
N ARG A 251 -41.39 33.49 9.47
CA ARG A 251 -42.69 32.88 9.82
C ARG A 251 -43.17 33.23 11.23
N MET A 252 -42.26 33.57 12.14
CA MET A 252 -42.56 33.97 13.53
C MET A 252 -42.94 35.45 13.71
N LYS A 253 -42.92 36.25 12.63
CA LYS A 253 -43.26 37.69 12.65
C LYS A 253 -44.60 38.01 11.97
N LYS A 254 -45.47 37.01 11.78
CA LYS A 254 -46.89 37.18 11.42
C LYS A 254 -47.74 36.68 12.57
#